data_AF-A0A2W4MEF6-F1
#
_entry.id   AF-A0A2W4MEF6-F1
#
_cell.length_a   1.000
_cell.length_b   1.000
_cell.length_c   1.000
_cell.angle_alpha   90.00
_cell.angle_beta   90.00
_cell.angle_gamma   90.00
#
_symmetry.space_group_name_H-M   'P 1'
#
loop_
_entity.id
_entity.type
_entity.pdbx_description
1 polymer ?
#
loop_
_entity_poly.entity_id
_entity_poly.type
_entity_poly.pdbx_seq_one_letter_code
_entity_poly.pdbx_strand_id
1 'polypeptide(L)'
;MRFFIHSHPGHARTDEFAARLAGLITDAGAEVVDTAAGSDMVVSVGGDGTMLAAAHIALEADVPVVGFNLGTMGFLAHAEPEDAGSTVRRLIDGAYTIEERMT
;
A
#
# COMPACT_ATOMS: atom_id res chain seq x y z
N MET A 1 -8.04 -8.94 7.83
CA MET A 1 -7.01 -7.87 7.79
C MET A 1 -7.61 -6.68 7.10
N ARG A 2 -7.39 -5.47 7.63
CA ARG A 2 -7.93 -4.20 7.13
C ARG A 2 -6.81 -3.37 6.53
N PHE A 3 -6.99 -2.90 5.31
CA PHE A 3 -6.00 -2.13 4.57
C PHE A 3 -6.53 -0.72 4.32
N PHE A 4 -5.70 0.29 4.58
CA PHE A 4 -5.97 1.65 4.12
C PHE A 4 -5.10 1.94 2.89
N ILE A 5 -5.70 2.36 1.78
CA ILE A 5 -4.96 2.68 0.55
C ILE A 5 -4.77 4.20 0.47
N HIS A 6 -3.51 4.64 0.52
CA HIS A 6 -3.13 6.03 0.27
C HIS A 6 -2.58 6.17 -1.15
N SER A 7 -3.24 6.97 -1.96
CA SER A 7 -2.80 7.34 -3.31
C SER A 7 -2.82 8.85 -3.48
N HIS A 8 -1.97 9.38 -4.37
CA HIS A 8 -2.06 10.77 -4.78
C HIS A 8 -3.13 10.90 -5.90
N PRO A 9 -4.24 11.63 -5.65
CA PRO A 9 -5.32 11.74 -6.63
C PRO A 9 -4.88 12.52 -7.88
N GLY A 10 -5.50 12.21 -9.02
CA GLY A 10 -5.30 12.97 -10.26
C GLY A 10 -4.30 12.36 -11.25
N HIS A 11 -3.88 11.12 -11.02
CA HIS A 11 -3.10 10.33 -11.98
C HIS A 11 -3.88 9.07 -12.34
N ALA A 12 -4.43 9.00 -13.56
CA ALA A 12 -5.30 7.91 -14.00
C ALA A 12 -4.72 6.50 -13.75
N ARG A 13 -3.40 6.32 -13.93
CA ARG A 13 -2.71 5.05 -13.68
C ARG A 13 -2.68 4.67 -12.19
N THR A 14 -2.51 5.66 -11.31
CA THR A 14 -2.53 5.49 -9.86
C THR A 14 -3.93 5.12 -9.38
N ASP A 15 -4.95 5.82 -9.90
CA ASP A 15 -6.35 5.58 -9.55
C ASP A 15 -6.81 4.19 -10.01
N GLU A 16 -6.48 3.80 -11.24
CA GLU A 16 -6.78 2.47 -11.78
C GLU A 16 -6.11 1.36 -10.96
N PHE A 17 -4.85 1.55 -10.59
CA PHE A 17 -4.12 0.56 -9.82
C PHE A 17 -4.61 0.46 -8.37
N ALA A 18 -4.96 1.59 -7.74
CA ALA A 18 -5.57 1.59 -6.41
C ALA A 18 -6.91 0.83 -6.41
N ALA A 19 -7.75 1.06 -7.43
CA ALA A 19 -9.01 0.31 -7.59
C ALA A 19 -8.77 -1.20 -7.80
N ARG A 20 -7.78 -1.56 -8.63
CA ARG A 20 -7.38 -2.96 -8.84
C ARG A 20 -6.89 -3.61 -7.54
N LEU A 21 -6.04 -2.92 -6.76
CA LEU A 21 -5.56 -3.39 -5.46
C LEU A 21 -6.71 -3.61 -4.48
N ALA A 22 -7.68 -2.70 -4.42
CA ALA A 22 -8.85 -2.85 -3.57
C ALA A 22 -9.65 -4.11 -3.92
N GLY A 23 -9.81 -4.40 -5.23
CA GLY A 23 -10.41 -5.66 -5.70
C GLY A 23 -9.62 -6.87 -5.24
N LEU A 24 -8.30 -6.90 -5.44
CA LEU A 24 -7.43 -8.01 -5.03
C LEU A 24 -7.46 -8.28 -3.52
N ILE A 25 -7.50 -7.23 -2.69
CA ILE A 25 -7.60 -7.32 -1.23
C ILE A 25 -8.93 -7.96 -0.84
N THR A 26 -10.02 -7.49 -1.45
CA THR A 26 -11.38 -8.00 -1.19
C THR A 26 -11.52 -9.45 -1.63
N ASP A 27 -11.05 -9.79 -2.82
CA ASP A 27 -11.06 -11.15 -3.37
C ASP A 27 -10.24 -12.14 -2.51
N ALA A 28 -9.23 -11.65 -1.81
CA ALA A 28 -8.40 -12.43 -0.89
C ALA A 28 -8.99 -12.51 0.54
N GLY A 29 -10.20 -11.99 0.78
CA GLY A 29 -10.89 -12.08 2.07
C GLY A 29 -10.46 -11.05 3.11
N ALA A 30 -9.83 -9.96 2.68
CA ALA A 30 -9.49 -8.81 3.51
C ALA A 30 -10.40 -7.61 3.19
N GLU A 31 -10.30 -6.56 4.01
CA GLU A 31 -11.16 -5.38 3.92
C GLU A 31 -10.33 -4.15 3.55
N VAL A 32 -10.86 -3.28 2.69
CA VAL A 32 -10.32 -1.94 2.47
C VAL A 32 -11.15 -0.95 3.29
N VAL A 33 -10.48 -0.15 4.12
CA VAL A 33 -11.12 0.84 4.99
C VAL A 33 -10.80 2.26 4.52
N ASP A 34 -11.66 3.22 4.87
CA ASP A 34 -11.56 4.61 4.42
C ASP A 34 -10.55 5.46 5.23
N THR A 35 -10.04 4.93 6.35
CA THR A 35 -9.12 5.64 7.24
C THR A 35 -7.98 4.75 7.73
N ALA A 36 -6.80 5.33 7.92
CA ALA A 36 -5.67 4.62 8.51
C ALA A 36 -5.92 4.21 9.97
N ALA A 37 -6.67 5.03 10.72
CA ALA A 37 -7.10 4.68 12.07
C ALA A 37 -7.97 3.41 12.03
N GLY A 38 -7.52 2.37 12.74
CA GLY A 38 -8.18 1.07 12.72
C GLY A 38 -7.94 0.26 11.45
N SER A 39 -6.95 0.62 10.61
CA SER A 39 -6.38 -0.33 9.66
C SER A 39 -5.35 -1.22 10.35
N ASP A 40 -4.95 -2.31 9.70
CA ASP A 40 -3.83 -3.15 10.14
C ASP A 40 -2.56 -2.87 9.29
N MET A 41 -2.71 -2.14 8.17
CA MET A 41 -1.63 -1.77 7.26
C MET A 41 -2.04 -0.60 6.35
N VAL A 42 -1.09 0.30 6.08
CA VAL A 42 -1.20 1.33 5.04
C VAL A 42 -0.53 0.85 3.75
N VAL A 43 -1.22 1.03 2.63
CA VAL A 43 -0.70 0.74 1.29
C VAL A 43 -0.50 2.05 0.55
N SER A 44 0.74 2.37 0.20
CA SER A 44 1.07 3.50 -0.66
C SER A 44 1.00 3.09 -2.13
N VAL A 45 0.30 3.88 -2.94
CA VAL A 45 0.22 3.70 -4.39
C VAL A 45 0.67 4.97 -5.08
N GLY A 46 1.89 4.95 -5.64
CA GLY A 46 2.44 6.13 -6.30
C GLY A 46 3.97 6.14 -6.31
N GLY A 47 4.55 7.34 -6.34
CA GLY A 47 5.99 7.55 -6.27
C GLY A 47 6.48 7.85 -4.85
N ASP A 48 7.71 8.33 -4.74
CA ASP A 48 8.38 8.58 -3.45
C ASP A 48 7.62 9.57 -2.56
N GLY A 49 7.06 10.65 -3.13
CA GLY A 49 6.25 11.61 -2.38
C GLY A 49 4.99 10.97 -1.78
N THR A 50 4.36 10.04 -2.49
CA THR A 50 3.21 9.28 -1.98
C THR A 50 3.63 8.27 -0.92
N MET A 51 4.81 7.66 -1.06
CA MET A 51 5.37 6.77 -0.04
C MET A 51 5.65 7.53 1.26
N LEU A 52 6.27 8.71 1.19
CA LEU A 52 6.57 9.51 2.37
C LEU A 52 5.28 9.99 3.07
N ALA A 53 4.28 10.42 2.31
CA ALA A 53 2.98 10.78 2.86
C ALA A 53 2.29 9.59 3.54
N ALA A 54 2.30 8.42 2.90
CA ALA A 54 1.76 7.19 3.47
C ALA A 54 2.51 6.75 4.73
N ALA A 55 3.84 6.87 4.76
CA ALA A 55 4.65 6.54 5.93
C ALA A 55 4.31 7.44 7.13
N HIS A 56 4.06 8.73 6.89
CA HIS A 56 3.61 9.63 7.94
C HIS A 56 2.24 9.23 8.51
N ILE A 57 1.29 8.90 7.64
CA ILE A 57 -0.05 8.41 8.03
C ILE A 57 0.06 7.09 8.82
N ALA A 58 0.92 6.18 8.39
CA ALA A 58 1.13 4.89 9.04
C ALA A 58 1.76 5.05 10.42
N LEU A 59 2.68 6.01 10.58
CA LEU A 59 3.29 6.35 11.86
C LEU A 59 2.25 6.89 12.85
N GLU A 60 1.34 7.76 12.41
CA GLU A 60 0.25 8.28 13.27
C GLU A 60 -0.75 7.19 13.67
N ALA A 61 -0.97 6.20 12.81
CA ALA A 61 -1.88 5.08 13.04
C ALA A 61 -1.22 3.87 13.74
N ASP A 62 0.10 3.91 13.99
CA ASP A 62 0.90 2.83 14.58
C ASP A 62 0.78 1.49 13.82
N VAL A 63 0.89 1.55 12.49
CA VAL A 63 0.78 0.38 11.59
C VAL A 63 1.89 0.34 10.55
N PRO A 64 2.24 -0.84 10.00
CA PRO A 64 3.21 -0.93 8.91
C PRO A 64 2.69 -0.25 7.63
N VAL A 65 3.63 0.24 6.83
CA VAL A 65 3.39 0.73 5.47
C VAL A 65 4.10 -0.16 4.45
N VAL A 66 3.39 -0.48 3.36
CA VAL A 66 3.95 -1.10 2.15
C VAL A 66 3.65 -0.18 0.98
N GLY A 67 4.49 -0.16 -0.06
CA GLY A 67 4.15 0.65 -1.23
C GLY A 67 4.50 0.01 -2.56
N PHE A 68 3.62 0.31 -3.51
CA PHE A 68 3.69 -0.10 -4.89
C PHE A 68 4.13 1.08 -5.74
N ASN A 69 5.32 0.98 -6.35
CA ASN A 69 5.81 2.01 -7.26
C ASN A 69 5.21 1.78 -8.63
N LEU A 70 4.49 2.77 -9.15
CA LEU A 70 3.97 2.68 -10.52
C LEU A 70 4.98 3.14 -11.58
N GLY A 71 6.21 3.54 -11.21
CA GLY A 71 7.27 3.98 -12.13
C GLY A 71 6.97 5.34 -12.77
N THR A 72 7.96 6.10 -13.26
CA THR A 72 8.90 5.72 -14.36
C THR A 72 10.35 5.40 -13.96
N MET A 73 10.80 5.87 -12.78
CA MET A 73 12.11 5.61 -12.14
C MET A 73 11.92 6.05 -10.68
N GLY A 74 11.79 5.13 -9.71
CA GLY A 74 11.54 5.48 -8.31
C GLY A 74 12.34 4.58 -7.37
N PHE A 75 13.01 5.19 -6.40
CA PHE A 75 14.07 4.57 -5.60
C PHE A 75 13.53 3.74 -4.42
N LEU A 76 12.25 3.93 -4.04
CA LEU A 76 11.72 3.56 -2.71
C LEU A 76 10.57 2.54 -2.68
N ALA A 77 10.12 1.94 -3.80
CA ALA A 77 8.97 1.03 -3.72
C ALA A 77 9.16 -0.31 -4.43
N HIS A 78 8.63 -1.35 -3.79
CA HIS A 78 8.96 -2.76 -4.05
C HIS A 78 7.67 -3.56 -4.23
N ALA A 79 7.11 -3.48 -5.44
CA ALA A 79 6.30 -4.50 -6.11
C ALA A 79 5.88 -3.93 -7.48
N GLU A 80 6.18 -4.63 -8.56
CA GLU A 80 5.69 -4.26 -9.89
C GLU A 80 4.17 -4.53 -10.00
N PRO A 81 3.43 -3.79 -10.84
CA PRO A 81 1.98 -3.98 -11.00
C PRO A 81 1.55 -5.40 -11.42
N GLU A 82 2.49 -6.17 -11.97
CA GLU A 82 2.30 -7.55 -12.41
C GLU A 82 2.25 -8.51 -11.21
N ASP A 83 2.92 -8.19 -10.11
CA ASP A 83 3.01 -9.00 -8.87
C ASP A 83 2.07 -8.55 -7.74
N ALA A 84 1.18 -7.59 -8.01
CA ALA A 84 0.29 -7.03 -7.00
C ALA A 84 -0.55 -8.12 -6.28
N GLY A 85 -1.07 -9.10 -7.03
CA GLY A 85 -1.90 -10.16 -6.46
C GLY A 85 -1.13 -11.15 -5.58
N SER A 86 0.10 -11.51 -5.95
CA SER A 86 0.95 -12.38 -5.12
C SER A 86 1.42 -11.64 -3.85
N THR A 87 1.72 -10.35 -3.98
CA THR A 87 2.08 -9.48 -2.86
C THR A 87 0.93 -9.36 -1.86
N VAL A 88 -0.29 -9.07 -2.32
CA VAL A 88 -1.48 -8.99 -1.44
C VAL A 88 -1.68 -10.28 -0.65
N ARG A 89 -1.57 -11.45 -1.30
CA ARG A 89 -1.67 -12.74 -0.59
C ARG A 89 -0.60 -12.88 0.48
N ARG A 90 0.66 -12.57 0.15
CA ARG A 90 1.76 -12.60 1.13
C ARG A 90 1.51 -11.67 2.32
N LEU A 91 0.94 -10.48 2.10
CA LEU A 91 0.60 -9.55 3.19
C LEU A 91 -0.48 -10.15 4.10
N ILE A 92 -1.54 -10.71 3.51
CA ILE A 92 -2.64 -11.34 4.26
C ILE A 92 -2.16 -12.60 5.01
N ASP A 93 -1.27 -13.38 4.41
CA ASP A 93 -0.69 -14.59 5.01
C ASP A 93 0.37 -14.27 6.08
N GLY A 94 0.70 -13.00 6.32
CA GLY A 94 1.79 -12.60 7.23
C GLY A 94 3.19 -12.92 6.71
N ALA A 95 3.33 -13.26 5.43
CA ALA A 95 4.59 -13.66 4.78
C ALA A 95 5.42 -12.44 4.34
N TYR A 96 5.66 -11.52 5.27
CA TYR A 96 6.47 -10.30 5.10
C TYR A 96 7.35 -10.04 6.33
N THR A 97 8.35 -9.20 6.16
CA THR A 97 9.20 -8.71 7.25
C THR A 97 8.94 -7.22 7.40
N ILE A 98 8.90 -6.74 8.65
CA ILE A 98 8.85 -5.31 8.94
C ILE A 98 10.28 -4.82 9.10
N GLU A 99 10.65 -3.80 8.33
CA GLU A 99 11.90 -3.07 8.53
C GLU A 99 11.60 -1.74 9.21
N GLU A 100 12.15 -1.54 10.41
CA GLU A 100 12.11 -0.24 11.08
C GLU A 100 13.09 0.71 10.41
N ARG A 101 12.58 1.85 9.92
CA ARG A 101 13.40 2.93 9.38
C ARG A 101 13.53 4.01 10.45
N MET A 102 14.75 4.27 10.89
CA MET A 102 15.04 5.40 11.77
C MET A 102 14.79 6.70 11.01
N THR A 103 14.04 7.61 11.62
CA THR A 103 13.85 8.99 11.15
C THR A 103 14.74 9.93 11.95
#